data_AF-A0A0D6MHB6-F1
#
_entry.id   AF-A0A0D6MHB6-F1
#
_cell.length_a   1.000
_cell.length_b   1.000
_cell.length_c   1.000
_cell.angle_alpha   90.00
_cell.angle_beta   90.00
_cell.angle_gamma   90.00
#
_symmetry.space_group_name_H-M   'P 1'
#
loop_
_entity.id
_entity.type
_entity.pdbx_description
1 polymer ?
#
loop_
_entity_poly.entity_id
_entity_poly.type
_entity_poly.pdbx_seq_one_letter_code
_entity_poly.pdbx_strand_id
1 'polypeptide(L)'
;MDRDGTAQDHTGDAPDAGVTRRVVLTGAGATTMAAVFADARPAKAIGSEQEMFFDISRAVTGRSDLNPQTAGRLLIAMKQMYAGYSDVLTALSQAVSGGGTPKDILARAEQANVAPAMHQLIAAWYMGSAKNVMHAPMVSYYDALMYRPTRDALPVPTYCFAEPGWWTQDPPQLGIPAVAPKAAPPSPPPPVAVETKPPPTTHVLPNKPVHHQEH
;
A
#
# COMPACT_ATOMS: atom_id res chain seq x y z
N MET A 1 49.81 14.39 -50.94
CA MET A 1 50.39 15.70 -51.30
C MET A 1 49.68 16.73 -50.45
N ASP A 2 50.26 17.23 -49.35
CA ASP A 2 51.39 18.18 -49.34
C ASP A 2 51.06 19.37 -50.27
N ARG A 3 51.10 20.64 -49.91
CA ARG A 3 51.64 21.44 -48.80
C ARG A 3 51.02 22.83 -49.03
N ASP A 4 50.63 23.55 -47.99
CA ASP A 4 51.42 24.63 -47.39
C ASP A 4 51.64 25.86 -48.29
N GLY A 5 51.37 27.05 -47.75
CA GLY A 5 51.36 28.33 -48.45
C GLY A 5 51.18 29.51 -47.50
N THR A 6 52.00 29.55 -46.45
CA THR A 6 52.60 30.72 -45.77
C THR A 6 51.96 32.12 -45.86
N ALA A 7 51.49 32.58 -44.69
CA ALA A 7 51.81 33.83 -43.97
C ALA A 7 51.99 35.17 -44.71
N GLN A 8 51.25 36.19 -44.24
CA GLN A 8 51.83 37.31 -43.48
C GLN A 8 50.81 37.95 -42.53
N ASP A 9 51.37 38.44 -41.42
CA ASP A 9 50.81 38.98 -40.19
C ASP A 9 50.58 40.51 -40.26
N HIS A 10 49.49 40.99 -39.66
CA HIS A 10 49.32 42.38 -39.25
C HIS A 10 48.47 42.47 -37.96
N THR A 11 49.18 42.55 -36.84
CA THR A 11 49.02 43.47 -35.70
C THR A 11 47.62 44.02 -35.38
N GLY A 12 47.17 43.78 -34.14
CA GLY A 12 46.30 44.70 -33.40
C GLY A 12 45.15 44.02 -32.66
N ASP A 13 45.41 43.63 -31.41
CA ASP A 13 44.49 42.94 -30.50
C ASP A 13 43.42 43.87 -29.88
N ALA A 14 42.39 43.21 -29.35
CA ALA A 14 41.04 43.59 -28.92
C ALA A 14 40.91 44.46 -27.64
N PRO A 15 39.69 44.88 -27.25
CA PRO A 15 39.45 45.94 -26.27
C PRO A 15 39.13 45.49 -24.82
N ASP A 16 39.45 46.42 -23.90
CA ASP A 16 38.87 46.77 -22.58
C ASP A 16 38.22 45.74 -21.64
N ALA A 17 38.80 45.60 -20.44
CA ALA A 17 38.15 45.94 -19.16
C ALA A 17 39.15 45.81 -17.98
N GLY A 18 39.30 46.89 -17.21
CA GLY A 18 40.39 47.12 -16.27
C GLY A 18 40.46 46.25 -15.02
N VAL A 19 41.70 46.00 -14.58
CA VAL A 19 42.09 45.46 -13.27
C VAL A 19 42.41 46.62 -12.34
N THR A 20 42.08 46.52 -11.05
CA THR A 20 42.94 47.10 -10.01
C THR A 20 43.06 46.15 -8.81
N ARG A 21 44.31 45.77 -8.54
CA ARG A 21 44.81 44.97 -7.42
C ARG A 21 45.05 45.84 -6.17
N ARG A 22 45.14 45.16 -5.01
CA ARG A 22 45.55 45.57 -3.64
C ARG A 22 44.33 45.72 -2.74
N VAL A 23 44.17 44.94 -1.66
CA VAL A 23 45.08 44.89 -0.50
C VAL A 23 44.99 43.53 0.21
N VAL A 24 46.14 43.09 0.72
CA VAL A 24 46.41 41.86 1.48
C VAL A 24 46.45 42.18 2.99
N LEU A 25 45.97 41.24 3.83
CA LEU A 25 46.18 41.06 5.30
C LEU A 25 45.66 42.20 6.22
N THR A 26 44.89 41.97 7.29
CA THR A 26 45.22 41.24 8.54
C THR A 26 44.01 41.32 9.48
N GLY A 27 43.63 40.24 10.19
CA GLY A 27 42.63 40.33 11.28
C GLY A 27 42.20 38.98 11.83
N ALA A 28 42.78 38.58 12.96
CA ALA A 28 42.46 37.36 13.71
C ALA A 28 41.18 37.54 14.57
N GLY A 29 40.41 36.46 14.80
CA GLY A 29 39.43 36.45 15.90
C GLY A 29 38.32 35.39 15.84
N ALA A 30 38.52 34.30 16.57
CA ALA A 30 37.53 33.48 17.30
C ALA A 30 36.34 32.78 16.58
N THR A 31 36.36 31.45 16.70
CA THR A 31 35.29 30.46 16.53
C THR A 31 34.07 30.68 17.43
N THR A 32 32.85 30.49 16.89
CA THR A 32 31.76 29.73 17.56
C THR A 32 30.88 28.98 16.54
N MET A 33 30.45 27.80 16.98
CA MET A 33 29.76 26.70 16.29
C MET A 33 28.28 26.91 15.97
N ALA A 34 27.83 26.19 14.93
CA ALA A 34 26.60 25.36 14.78
C ALA A 34 25.25 25.89 15.33
N ALA A 35 24.12 25.76 14.62
CA ALA A 35 23.61 24.48 14.15
C ALA A 35 22.69 24.64 12.92
N VAL A 36 23.04 23.92 11.85
CA VAL A 36 22.06 23.49 10.86
C VAL A 36 21.40 22.24 11.46
N PHE A 37 20.08 22.25 11.58
CA PHE A 37 19.31 21.06 11.97
C PHE A 37 19.45 19.99 10.88
N ALA A 38 20.49 19.17 10.98
CA ALA A 38 20.52 17.88 10.34
C ALA A 38 19.66 16.94 11.20
N ASP A 39 18.38 16.78 10.81
CA ASP A 39 17.55 15.66 11.24
C ASP A 39 18.14 14.38 10.61
N ALA A 40 19.26 13.93 11.16
CA ALA A 40 19.89 12.67 10.81
C ALA A 40 19.07 11.56 11.46
N ARG A 41 17.94 11.22 10.84
CA ARG A 41 17.23 9.98 11.15
C ARG A 41 18.17 8.81 10.87
N PRO A 42 18.22 7.77 11.73
CA PRO A 42 19.06 6.61 11.52
C PRO A 42 18.49 5.76 10.37
N ALA A 43 18.82 6.11 9.12
CA ALA A 43 18.39 5.36 7.95
C ALA A 43 18.90 3.90 7.97
N LYS A 44 20.04 3.66 8.63
CA LYS A 44 20.68 2.34 8.67
C LYS A 44 20.00 1.34 9.62
N ALA A 45 19.49 1.79 10.77
CA ALA A 45 18.80 0.91 11.72
C ALA A 45 17.40 0.50 11.22
N ILE A 46 16.73 1.39 10.49
CA ILE A 46 15.44 1.10 9.88
C ILE A 46 15.58 0.05 8.76
N GLY A 47 16.66 0.12 7.96
CA GLY A 47 16.94 -0.89 6.93
C GLY A 47 17.08 -2.30 7.50
N SER A 48 17.82 -2.47 8.60
CA SER A 48 18.00 -3.78 9.25
C SER A 48 16.71 -4.32 9.88
N GLU A 49 15.86 -3.47 10.46
CA GLU A 49 14.56 -3.92 10.99
C GLU A 49 13.58 -4.29 9.88
N GLN A 50 13.62 -3.60 8.73
CA GLN A 50 12.77 -3.91 7.58
C GLN A 50 13.10 -5.28 6.99
N GLU A 51 14.39 -5.59 6.83
CA GLU A 51 14.87 -6.90 6.39
C GLU A 51 14.45 -7.99 7.39
N MET A 52 14.67 -7.77 8.69
CA MET A 52 14.25 -8.69 9.75
C MET A 52 12.73 -8.94 9.72
N PHE A 53 11.93 -7.87 9.60
CA PHE A 53 10.47 -7.99 9.52
C PHE A 53 10.03 -8.75 8.27
N PHE A 54 10.69 -8.54 7.13
CA PHE A 54 10.40 -9.25 5.89
C PHE A 54 10.69 -10.75 6.01
N ASP A 55 11.83 -11.12 6.58
CA ASP A 55 12.22 -12.52 6.76
C ASP A 55 11.30 -13.25 7.74
N ILE A 56 10.99 -12.62 8.88
CA ILE A 56 9.99 -13.13 9.83
C ILE A 56 8.65 -13.34 9.13
N SER A 57 8.20 -12.34 8.37
CA SER A 57 6.92 -12.38 7.65
C SER A 57 6.83 -13.56 6.68
N ARG A 58 7.89 -13.82 5.91
CA ARG A 58 7.95 -14.97 5.00
C ARG A 58 7.90 -16.30 5.76
N ALA A 59 8.65 -16.41 6.84
CA ALA A 59 8.74 -17.63 7.64
C ALA A 59 7.41 -17.97 8.32
N VAL A 60 6.77 -17.01 8.99
CA VAL A 60 5.53 -17.23 9.75
C VAL A 60 4.29 -17.38 8.86
N THR A 61 4.28 -16.77 7.68
CA THR A 61 3.18 -16.97 6.70
C THR A 61 3.41 -18.17 5.79
N GLY A 62 4.62 -18.73 5.77
CA GLY A 62 5.00 -19.80 4.83
C GLY A 62 5.01 -19.35 3.36
N ARG A 63 5.10 -18.04 3.08
CA ARG A 63 5.01 -17.48 1.73
C ARG A 63 6.35 -16.89 1.31
N SER A 64 6.85 -17.30 0.14
CA SER A 64 8.08 -16.77 -0.45
C SER A 64 7.87 -15.53 -1.31
N ASP A 65 6.62 -15.25 -1.70
CA ASP A 65 6.27 -14.24 -2.69
C ASP A 65 5.68 -12.95 -2.08
N LEU A 66 6.05 -12.65 -0.82
CA LEU A 66 5.65 -11.41 -0.17
C LEU A 66 6.36 -10.20 -0.79
N ASN A 67 5.66 -9.07 -0.87
CA ASN A 67 6.22 -7.83 -1.39
C ASN A 67 7.05 -7.10 -0.30
N PRO A 68 8.35 -6.84 -0.53
CA PRO A 68 9.22 -6.19 0.47
C PRO A 68 8.79 -4.74 0.78
N GLN A 69 8.23 -4.01 -0.19
CA GLN A 69 7.72 -2.66 0.03
C GLN A 69 6.50 -2.67 0.97
N THR A 70 5.60 -3.64 0.79
CA THR A 70 4.45 -3.83 1.70
C THR A 70 4.93 -4.18 3.09
N ALA A 71 5.95 -5.05 3.21
CA ALA A 71 6.54 -5.41 4.50
C ALA A 71 7.10 -4.18 5.24
N GLY A 72 7.88 -3.32 4.55
CA GLY A 72 8.42 -2.10 5.15
C GLY A 72 7.33 -1.13 5.62
N ARG A 73 6.25 -0.95 4.84
CA ARG A 73 5.10 -0.12 5.23
C ARG A 73 4.33 -0.73 6.40
N LEU A 74 4.19 -2.05 6.44
CA LEU A 74 3.52 -2.76 7.52
C LEU A 74 4.32 -2.65 8.81
N LEU A 75 5.65 -2.78 8.77
CA LEU A 75 6.50 -2.53 9.93
C LEU A 75 6.28 -1.14 10.52
N ILE A 76 6.25 -0.09 9.68
CA ILE A 76 5.99 1.28 10.13
C ILE A 76 4.62 1.37 10.82
N ALA A 77 3.58 0.79 10.21
CA ALA A 77 2.23 0.77 10.77
C ALA A 77 2.15 -0.01 12.08
N MET A 78 2.85 -1.14 12.21
CA MET A 78 2.93 -1.92 13.45
C MET A 78 3.62 -1.13 14.56
N LYS A 79 4.73 -0.45 14.27
CA LYS A 79 5.43 0.42 15.25
C LYS A 79 4.58 1.61 15.72
N GLN A 80 3.64 2.09 14.89
CA GLN A 80 2.69 3.13 15.29
C GLN A 80 1.60 2.58 16.22
N MET A 81 1.15 1.35 16.02
CA MET A 81 0.03 0.76 16.76
C MET A 81 0.46 0.03 18.04
N TYR A 82 1.71 -0.42 18.11
CA TYR A 82 2.26 -1.22 19.21
C TYR A 82 3.53 -0.56 19.74
N ALA A 83 3.45 -0.04 20.98
CA ALA A 83 4.62 0.50 21.65
C ALA A 83 5.66 -0.60 21.90
N GLY A 84 6.95 -0.29 21.72
CA GLY A 84 8.02 -1.27 21.92
C GLY A 84 8.09 -2.37 20.84
N TYR A 85 7.47 -2.18 19.68
CA TYR A 85 7.43 -3.22 18.64
C TYR A 85 8.82 -3.64 18.12
N SER A 86 9.86 -2.82 18.26
CA SER A 86 11.25 -3.21 17.94
C SER A 86 11.76 -4.35 18.83
N ASP A 87 11.40 -4.37 20.11
CA ASP A 87 11.78 -5.45 21.03
C ASP A 87 11.02 -6.74 20.70
N VAL A 88 9.72 -6.59 20.39
CA VAL A 88 8.86 -7.68 19.90
C VAL A 88 9.42 -8.28 18.62
N LEU A 89 9.89 -7.44 17.69
CA LEU A 89 10.50 -7.88 16.43
C LEU A 89 11.75 -8.72 16.68
N THR A 90 12.59 -8.28 17.62
CA THR A 90 13.79 -9.02 18.03
C THR A 90 13.43 -10.36 18.66
N ALA A 91 12.40 -10.43 19.51
CA ALA A 91 11.96 -11.69 20.10
C ALA A 91 11.35 -12.65 19.06
N LEU A 92 10.60 -12.11 18.08
CA LEU A 92 10.07 -12.89 16.96
C LEU A 92 11.19 -13.42 16.05
N SER A 93 12.25 -12.65 15.82
CA SER A 93 13.39 -13.13 15.02
C SER A 93 14.05 -14.35 15.67
N GLN A 94 14.21 -14.36 17.00
CA GLN A 94 14.75 -15.51 17.73
C GLN A 94 13.86 -16.77 17.58
N ALA A 95 12.53 -16.63 17.60
CA ALA A 95 11.62 -17.75 17.39
C ALA A 95 11.72 -18.34 15.96
N VAL A 96 12.02 -17.49 14.97
CA VAL A 96 12.18 -17.86 13.56
C VAL A 96 13.56 -18.45 13.26
N SER A 97 14.62 -18.06 13.97
CA SER A 97 16.01 -18.49 13.74
C SER A 97 16.21 -20.01 13.70
N GLY A 98 15.36 -20.79 14.38
CA GLY A 98 15.38 -22.25 14.34
C GLY A 98 14.87 -22.89 13.04
N GLY A 99 14.33 -22.11 12.10
CA GLY A 99 13.78 -22.60 10.84
C GLY A 99 12.57 -23.54 10.99
N GLY A 100 12.30 -24.36 9.98
CA GLY A 100 11.18 -25.32 10.00
C GLY A 100 9.87 -24.73 9.48
N THR A 101 8.77 -25.43 9.74
CA THR A 101 7.43 -25.05 9.26
C THR A 101 6.84 -23.91 10.09
N PRO A 102 5.84 -23.17 9.58
CA PRO A 102 5.09 -22.19 10.38
C PRO A 102 4.54 -22.76 11.70
N LYS A 103 4.20 -24.05 11.73
CA LYS A 103 3.75 -24.75 12.94
C LYS A 103 4.86 -24.91 13.97
N ASP A 104 6.08 -25.24 13.54
CA ASP A 104 7.23 -25.36 14.42
C ASP A 104 7.64 -24.00 14.99
N ILE A 105 7.56 -22.96 14.16
CA ILE A 105 7.80 -21.57 14.55
C ILE A 105 6.78 -21.11 15.60
N LEU A 106 5.50 -21.43 15.41
CA LEU A 106 4.44 -21.11 16.38
C LEU A 106 4.70 -21.80 17.74
N ALA A 107 5.05 -23.08 17.74
CA ALA A 107 5.36 -23.81 18.98
C ALA A 107 6.52 -23.16 19.77
N ARG A 108 7.55 -22.66 19.09
CA ARG A 108 8.64 -21.89 19.74
C ARG A 108 8.19 -20.52 20.22
N ALA A 109 7.34 -19.83 19.46
CA ALA A 109 6.78 -18.56 19.88
C ALA A 109 5.88 -18.69 21.12
N GLU A 110 5.16 -19.80 21.27
CA GLU A 110 4.41 -20.12 22.50
C GLU A 110 5.36 -20.31 23.70
N GLN A 111 6.44 -21.08 23.53
CA GLN A 111 7.47 -21.28 24.57
C GLN A 111 8.14 -19.97 25.00
N ALA A 112 8.34 -19.05 24.05
CA ALA A 112 8.92 -17.72 24.30
C ALA A 112 7.89 -16.65 24.69
N ASN A 113 6.61 -17.01 24.84
CA ASN A 113 5.50 -16.10 25.17
C ASN A 113 5.34 -14.91 24.18
N VAL A 114 5.65 -15.12 22.90
CA VAL A 114 5.49 -14.13 21.81
C VAL A 114 4.47 -14.55 20.75
N ALA A 115 3.75 -15.66 20.96
CA ALA A 115 2.67 -16.11 20.07
C ALA A 115 1.61 -15.02 19.78
N PRO A 116 1.14 -14.21 20.77
CA PRO A 116 0.20 -13.13 20.48
C PRO A 116 0.72 -12.11 19.47
N ALA A 117 2.00 -11.74 19.55
CA ALA A 117 2.62 -10.83 18.60
C ALA A 117 2.77 -11.44 17.21
N MET A 118 3.08 -12.74 17.14
CA MET A 118 3.10 -13.48 15.88
C MET A 118 1.73 -13.49 15.22
N HIS A 119 0.65 -13.73 15.98
CA HIS A 119 -0.71 -13.67 15.47
C HIS A 119 -1.09 -12.28 14.99
N GLN A 120 -0.67 -11.21 15.68
CA GLN A 120 -0.89 -9.83 15.23
C GLN A 120 -0.21 -9.56 13.90
N LEU A 121 1.05 -9.99 13.74
CA LEU A 121 1.78 -9.87 12.48
C LEU A 121 1.08 -10.64 11.35
N ILE A 122 0.67 -11.89 11.59
CA ILE A 122 -0.04 -12.71 10.59
C ILE A 122 -1.37 -12.04 10.22
N ALA A 123 -2.15 -11.60 11.21
CA ALA A 123 -3.40 -10.89 10.99
C ALA A 123 -3.18 -9.62 10.15
N ALA A 124 -2.10 -8.90 10.39
CA ALA A 124 -1.78 -7.68 9.66
C ALA A 124 -1.50 -7.95 8.17
N TRP A 125 -0.85 -9.06 7.83
CA TRP A 125 -0.70 -9.49 6.43
C TRP A 125 -2.00 -9.96 5.79
N TYR A 126 -2.82 -10.69 6.55
CA TYR A 126 -4.08 -11.23 6.04
C TYR A 126 -5.11 -10.15 5.76
N MET A 127 -5.20 -9.13 6.62
CA MET A 127 -6.15 -8.03 6.46
C MET A 127 -5.58 -6.83 5.69
N GLY A 128 -4.25 -6.71 5.61
CA GLY A 128 -3.60 -5.56 4.99
C GLY A 128 -3.52 -4.30 5.86
N SER A 129 -3.96 -4.36 7.12
CA SER A 129 -3.93 -3.28 8.09
C SER A 129 -3.22 -3.71 9.38
N ALA A 130 -2.60 -2.77 10.10
CA ALA A 130 -1.81 -3.12 11.29
C ALA A 130 -2.62 -3.69 12.47
N LYS A 131 -3.94 -3.43 12.52
CA LYS A 131 -4.82 -3.89 13.60
C LYS A 131 -6.26 -3.98 13.11
N ASN A 132 -7.05 -4.87 13.71
CA ASN A 132 -8.49 -4.99 13.42
C ASN A 132 -9.30 -3.99 14.27
N VAL A 133 -9.09 -2.70 14.06
CA VAL A 133 -9.87 -1.63 14.72
C VAL A 133 -10.18 -0.52 13.71
N MET A 134 -11.23 0.26 13.98
CA MET A 134 -11.50 1.46 13.20
C MET A 134 -10.30 2.40 13.20
N HIS A 135 -10.04 3.02 12.05
CA HIS A 135 -8.92 3.96 11.83
C HIS A 135 -7.51 3.38 12.03
N ALA A 136 -7.36 2.05 12.10
CA ALA A 136 -6.04 1.43 12.02
C ALA A 136 -5.38 1.76 10.66
N PRO A 137 -4.06 1.99 10.60
CA PRO A 137 -3.38 2.22 9.34
C PRO A 137 -3.58 1.06 8.36
N MET A 138 -4.16 1.35 7.20
CA MET A 138 -4.31 0.43 6.07
C MET A 138 -3.08 0.55 5.16
N VAL A 139 -2.42 -0.57 4.90
CA VAL A 139 -1.17 -0.63 4.14
C VAL A 139 -1.39 -1.17 2.73
N SER A 140 -2.13 -2.28 2.59
CA SER A 140 -2.53 -2.79 1.28
C SER A 140 -3.88 -3.48 1.37
N TYR A 141 -4.90 -2.87 0.76
CA TYR A 141 -6.22 -3.45 0.69
C TYR A 141 -6.30 -4.53 -0.40
N TYR A 142 -5.83 -4.22 -1.61
CA TYR A 142 -5.94 -5.12 -2.75
C TYR A 142 -5.06 -6.37 -2.61
N ASP A 143 -3.84 -6.24 -2.06
CA ASP A 143 -2.89 -7.35 -1.94
C ASP A 143 -3.00 -8.10 -0.60
N ALA A 144 -4.03 -7.82 0.22
CA ALA A 144 -4.24 -8.49 1.49
C ALA A 144 -4.34 -10.02 1.30
N LEU A 145 -3.62 -10.79 2.11
CA LEU A 145 -3.45 -12.22 1.84
C LEU A 145 -4.75 -13.01 1.90
N MET A 146 -5.77 -12.52 2.62
CA MET A 146 -7.07 -13.18 2.72
C MET A 146 -7.82 -13.27 1.37
N TYR A 147 -7.54 -12.38 0.42
CA TYR A 147 -8.19 -12.41 -0.90
C TYR A 147 -7.53 -13.38 -1.88
N ARG A 148 -6.28 -13.78 -1.63
CA ARG A 148 -5.53 -14.63 -2.57
C ARG A 148 -6.19 -15.99 -2.84
N PRO A 149 -6.71 -16.72 -1.82
CA PRO A 149 -7.30 -18.04 -2.04
C PRO A 149 -8.56 -18.04 -2.90
N THR A 150 -9.25 -16.90 -3.01
CA THR A 150 -10.53 -16.80 -3.73
C THR A 150 -10.46 -15.89 -4.94
N ARG A 151 -9.26 -15.46 -5.36
CA ARG A 151 -9.08 -14.42 -6.39
C ARG A 151 -9.61 -14.83 -7.77
N ASP A 152 -9.75 -16.12 -8.03
CA ASP A 152 -10.28 -16.70 -9.26
C ASP A 152 -11.82 -16.67 -9.34
N ALA A 153 -12.51 -16.55 -8.20
CA ALA A 153 -13.96 -16.61 -8.12
C ALA A 153 -14.61 -15.41 -7.41
N LEU A 154 -13.86 -14.67 -6.58
CA LEU A 154 -14.36 -13.55 -5.80
C LEU A 154 -13.47 -12.31 -5.99
N PRO A 155 -14.04 -11.16 -6.39
CA PRO A 155 -13.33 -9.89 -6.40
C PRO A 155 -12.88 -9.49 -5.00
N VAL A 156 -11.79 -8.73 -4.95
CA VAL A 156 -11.58 -7.79 -3.83
C VAL A 156 -12.74 -6.79 -3.88
N PRO A 157 -13.46 -6.55 -2.76
CA PRO A 157 -14.61 -5.64 -2.79
C PRO A 157 -14.21 -4.26 -3.32
N THR A 158 -15.14 -3.56 -3.96
CA THR A 158 -14.95 -2.28 -4.68
C THR A 158 -14.13 -2.32 -5.97
N TYR A 159 -13.47 -3.44 -6.29
CA TYR A 159 -12.79 -3.62 -7.58
C TYR A 159 -13.68 -4.36 -8.57
N CYS A 160 -13.76 -3.82 -9.80
CA CYS A 160 -14.36 -4.55 -10.91
C CYS A 160 -13.54 -5.80 -11.21
N PHE A 161 -14.23 -6.90 -11.39
CA PHE A 161 -13.66 -8.21 -11.71
C PHE A 161 -14.49 -8.80 -12.82
N ALA A 162 -13.83 -9.14 -13.92
CA ALA A 162 -14.44 -9.69 -15.14
C ALA A 162 -15.55 -8.82 -15.77
N GLU A 163 -16.17 -9.37 -16.82
CA GLU A 163 -17.25 -8.73 -17.56
C GLU A 163 -18.58 -8.78 -16.77
N PRO A 164 -19.50 -7.82 -16.97
CA PRO A 164 -20.83 -7.88 -16.36
C PRO A 164 -21.51 -9.23 -16.61
N GLY A 165 -22.08 -9.82 -15.56
CA GLY A 165 -22.71 -11.15 -15.64
C GLY A 165 -21.76 -12.33 -15.35
N TRP A 166 -20.48 -12.10 -15.08
CA TRP A 166 -19.50 -13.17 -14.76
C TRP A 166 -19.96 -14.09 -13.61
N TRP A 167 -20.71 -13.55 -12.64
CA TRP A 167 -21.22 -14.28 -11.48
C TRP A 167 -22.28 -15.34 -11.84
N THR A 168 -22.74 -15.39 -13.09
CA THR A 168 -23.68 -16.43 -13.59
C THR A 168 -22.98 -17.67 -14.12
N GLN A 169 -21.66 -17.62 -14.30
CA GLN A 169 -20.87 -18.75 -14.79
C GLN A 169 -20.65 -19.78 -13.67
N ASP A 170 -20.41 -21.04 -14.07
CA ASP A 170 -20.00 -22.07 -13.10
C ASP A 170 -18.69 -21.65 -12.40
N PRO A 171 -18.56 -21.85 -11.07
CA PRO A 171 -17.35 -21.49 -10.35
C PRO A 171 -16.16 -22.34 -10.83
N PRO A 172 -14.92 -21.82 -10.71
CA PRO A 172 -13.71 -22.58 -10.99
C PRO A 172 -13.68 -23.93 -10.26
N GLN A 173 -13.11 -24.95 -10.92
CA GLN A 173 -12.97 -26.26 -10.30
C GLN A 173 -12.04 -26.20 -9.09
N LEU A 174 -12.49 -26.72 -7.95
CA LEU A 174 -11.78 -26.62 -6.67
C LEU A 174 -10.49 -27.46 -6.59
N GLY A 175 -10.18 -28.30 -7.58
CA GLY A 175 -9.02 -29.20 -7.58
C GLY A 175 -9.03 -30.27 -6.46
N ILE A 176 -10.11 -30.32 -5.69
CA ILE A 176 -10.42 -31.33 -4.66
C ILE A 176 -11.78 -31.95 -4.99
N PRO A 177 -12.05 -33.22 -4.62
CA PRO A 177 -13.35 -33.83 -4.82
C PRO A 177 -14.42 -32.97 -4.16
N ALA A 178 -15.41 -32.52 -4.92
CA ALA A 178 -16.53 -31.78 -4.37
C ALA A 178 -17.35 -32.71 -3.46
N VAL A 179 -17.30 -32.47 -2.15
CA VAL A 179 -18.22 -33.10 -1.18
C VAL A 179 -19.52 -32.28 -1.05
N ALA A 180 -19.68 -31.22 -1.83
CA ALA A 180 -20.91 -30.44 -1.87
C ALA A 180 -21.88 -31.06 -2.90
N PRO A 181 -23.16 -31.28 -2.56
CA PRO A 181 -24.18 -31.47 -3.58
C PRO A 181 -24.19 -30.22 -4.47
N LYS A 182 -23.98 -30.37 -5.77
CA LYS A 182 -24.25 -29.29 -6.73
C LYS A 182 -25.68 -28.82 -6.47
N ALA A 183 -25.85 -27.56 -6.07
CA ALA A 183 -27.18 -27.00 -5.86
C ALA A 183 -27.97 -27.20 -7.16
N ALA A 184 -29.10 -27.90 -7.09
CA ALA A 184 -30.00 -27.97 -8.23
C ALA A 184 -30.37 -26.52 -8.62
N PRO A 185 -30.40 -26.18 -9.91
CA PRO A 185 -30.86 -24.87 -10.32
C PRO A 185 -32.24 -24.63 -9.70
N PRO A 186 -32.46 -23.48 -9.03
CA PRO A 186 -33.77 -23.20 -8.45
C PRO A 186 -34.81 -23.26 -9.56
N SER A 187 -35.95 -23.90 -9.29
CA SER A 187 -37.10 -23.85 -10.19
C SER A 187 -37.35 -22.39 -10.56
N PRO A 188 -37.62 -22.07 -11.85
CA PRO A 188 -37.94 -20.71 -12.25
C PRO A 188 -39.01 -20.16 -11.31
N PRO A 189 -38.82 -18.95 -10.73
CA PRO A 189 -39.88 -18.36 -9.94
C PRO A 189 -41.14 -18.29 -10.82
N PRO A 190 -42.35 -18.58 -10.29
CA PRO A 190 -43.57 -18.27 -11.02
C PRO A 190 -43.49 -16.79 -11.43
N PRO A 191 -43.98 -16.40 -12.61
CA PRO A 191 -43.88 -15.02 -13.06
C PRO A 191 -44.53 -14.11 -12.02
N VAL A 192 -43.71 -13.47 -11.19
CA VAL A 192 -44.14 -12.41 -10.31
C VAL A 192 -44.35 -11.23 -11.26
N ALA A 193 -45.61 -10.86 -11.47
CA ALA A 193 -45.93 -9.61 -12.11
C ALA A 193 -45.11 -8.52 -11.41
N VAL A 194 -44.20 -7.88 -12.16
CA VAL A 194 -43.50 -6.70 -11.66
C VAL A 194 -44.59 -5.70 -11.36
N GLU A 195 -44.82 -5.43 -10.06
CA GLU A 195 -45.70 -4.34 -9.65
C GLU A 195 -45.05 -3.04 -10.15
N THR A 196 -45.48 -2.59 -11.32
CA THR A 196 -45.08 -1.31 -11.87
C THR A 196 -45.62 -0.25 -10.93
N LYS A 197 -44.74 0.31 -10.10
CA LYS A 197 -45.03 1.54 -9.37
C LYS A 197 -45.61 2.56 -10.38
N PRO A 198 -46.86 3.01 -10.23
CA PRO A 198 -47.42 3.98 -11.14
C PRO A 198 -46.57 5.25 -11.13
N PRO A 199 -46.36 5.91 -12.29
CA PRO A 199 -45.63 7.17 -12.33
C PRO A 199 -46.29 8.18 -11.38
N PRO A 200 -45.51 9.06 -10.72
CA PRO A 200 -46.06 10.02 -9.77
C PRO A 200 -47.11 10.88 -10.47
N THR A 201 -48.34 10.85 -9.97
CA THR A 201 -49.42 11.70 -10.46
C THR A 201 -49.05 13.15 -10.18
N THR A 202 -48.78 13.92 -11.23
CA THR A 202 -48.69 15.37 -11.15
C THR A 202 -50.03 15.88 -10.62
N HIS A 203 -50.05 16.46 -9.41
CA HIS A 203 -51.23 17.15 -8.91
C HIS A 203 -51.53 18.33 -9.85
N VAL A 204 -52.59 18.21 -10.63
CA VAL A 204 -53.13 19.31 -11.42
C VAL A 204 -53.71 20.33 -10.43
N LEU A 205 -53.13 21.53 -10.40
CA LEU A 205 -53.67 22.67 -9.65
C LEU A 205 -55.08 22.99 -10.18
N PRO A 206 -56.09 23.17 -9.31
CA PRO A 206 -57.44 23.49 -9.77
C PRO A 206 -57.48 24.85 -10.47
N ASN A 207 -58.02 24.88 -11.69
CA ASN A 207 -58.22 26.11 -12.44
C ASN A 207 -59.19 27.04 -11.70
N LYS A 208 -58.79 28.31 -11.56
CA LYS A 208 -59.58 29.38 -10.95
C LYS A 208 -60.83 29.64 -11.82
N PRO A 209 -62.05 29.74 -11.26
CA PRO A 209 -63.24 30.00 -12.05
C PRO A 209 -63.17 31.39 -12.70
N VAL A 210 -63.42 31.44 -14.00
CA VAL A 210 -63.61 32.68 -14.77
C VAL A 210 -64.98 33.22 -14.42
N HIS A 211 -65.05 34.40 -13.79
CA HIS A 211 -66.31 35.11 -13.62
C HIS A 211 -66.75 35.65 -14.99
N HIS A 212 -67.84 35.11 -15.53
CA HIS A 212 -68.57 35.79 -16.60
C HIS A 212 -69.30 36.99 -16.01
N GLN A 213 -68.89 38.18 -16.45
CA GLN A 213 -69.58 39.43 -16.19
C GLN A 213 -70.58 39.62 -17.33
N GLU A 214 -71.87 39.53 -17.05
CA GLU A 214 -72.93 39.91 -17.98
C GLU A 214 -73.35 41.37 -17.72
N HIS A 215 -73.42 42.11 -18.82
CA HIS A 215 -73.90 43.49 -19.05
C HIS A 215 -73.01 44.68 -18.67
#